data_AF-A0A955W1L3-F1
#
_entry.id   AF-A0A955W1L3-F1
#
_cell.length_a   1.000
_cell.length_b   1.000
_cell.length_c   1.000
_cell.angle_alpha   90.00
_cell.angle_beta   90.00
_cell.angle_gamma   90.00
#
_symmetry.space_group_name_H-M   'P 1'
#
loop_
_entity.id
_entity.type
_entity.pdbx_description
1 polymer ?
#
loop_
_entity_poly.entity_id
_entity_poly.type
_entity_poly.pdbx_seq_one_letter_code
_entity_poly.pdbx_strand_id
1 'polypeptide(L)'
;LRWARRGVHGGAALRRRAGAPLAADARARLRHDAYGRALRAYERDARPYDGSALLVRASLRHPGERIAPDGGLGRLVRGGLHACDVAGDHLGILRAQAAQHTARAIDELLHAARRRRDGRSASAAASRTVGRADRWSSLMPAPVAS
;
A
#
# COMPACT_ATOMS: atom_id res chain seq x y z
N LEU A 1 -32.39 30.63 36.67
CA LEU A 1 -31.17 30.31 35.91
C LEU A 1 -31.28 30.93 34.51
N ARG A 2 -30.76 32.16 34.35
CA ARG A 2 -30.81 32.96 33.11
C ARG A 2 -29.58 32.64 32.26
N TRP A 3 -29.77 32.12 31.05
CA TRP A 3 -28.70 31.99 30.07
C TRP A 3 -28.63 33.25 29.20
N ALA A 4 -27.51 33.96 29.33
CA ALA A 4 -27.21 35.18 28.60
C ALA A 4 -26.84 34.87 27.14
N ARG A 5 -27.55 35.51 26.20
CA ARG A 5 -27.18 35.60 24.79
C ARG A 5 -25.88 36.42 24.67
N ARG A 6 -24.77 35.78 24.29
CA ARG A 6 -23.59 36.50 23.77
C ARG A 6 -23.73 36.66 22.27
N GLY A 7 -23.81 37.91 21.82
CA GLY A 7 -23.80 38.28 20.41
C GLY A 7 -22.46 38.00 19.77
N VAL A 8 -22.49 37.35 18.60
CA VAL A 8 -21.35 37.21 17.70
C VAL A 8 -21.52 38.28 16.62
N HIS A 9 -21.02 39.48 16.89
CA HIS A 9 -20.85 40.53 15.87
C HIS A 9 -19.35 40.71 15.64
N GLY A 10 -18.86 40.25 14.47
CA GLY A 10 -17.45 40.45 14.10
C GLY A 10 -16.92 39.44 13.09
N GLY A 11 -17.64 39.16 12.02
CA GLY A 11 -17.18 38.30 10.91
C GLY A 11 -17.11 39.05 9.58
N ALA A 12 -16.81 40.35 9.60
CA ALA A 12 -16.64 41.14 8.40
C ALA A 12 -15.22 40.93 7.82
N ALA A 13 -15.18 40.62 6.53
CA ALA A 13 -14.05 40.83 5.62
C ALA A 13 -12.90 39.80 5.63
N LEU A 14 -13.19 38.52 5.45
CA LEU A 14 -12.33 37.65 4.60
C LEU A 14 -12.70 37.88 3.12
N ARG A 15 -12.47 39.10 2.63
CA ARG A 15 -12.43 39.37 1.18
C ARG A 15 -11.21 38.64 0.65
N ARG A 16 -11.40 37.41 0.16
CA ARG A 16 -10.45 36.74 -0.72
C ARG A 16 -10.08 37.73 -1.82
N ARG A 17 -8.86 38.28 -1.77
CA ARG A 17 -8.21 38.83 -2.96
C ARG A 17 -8.18 37.68 -3.96
N ALA A 18 -9.14 37.66 -4.87
CA ALA A 18 -9.05 36.85 -6.07
C ALA A 18 -7.84 37.40 -6.83
N GLY A 19 -6.68 36.77 -6.65
CA GLY A 19 -5.50 37.07 -7.45
C GLY A 19 -5.87 36.93 -8.92
N ALA A 20 -5.38 37.85 -9.76
CA ALA A 20 -5.58 37.78 -11.20
C ALA A 20 -5.26 36.35 -11.69
N PRO A 21 -6.06 35.79 -12.62
CA PRO A 21 -5.84 34.44 -13.11
C PRO A 21 -4.41 34.33 -13.64
N LEU A 22 -3.60 33.50 -12.99
CA LEU A 22 -2.27 33.16 -13.48
C LEU A 22 -2.42 32.64 -14.92
N ALA A 23 -1.58 33.15 -15.82
CA ALA A 23 -1.45 32.60 -17.17
C ALA A 23 -1.28 31.08 -17.10
N ALA A 24 -1.85 30.36 -18.07
CA ALA A 24 -1.87 28.89 -18.07
C ALA A 24 -0.47 28.28 -17.85
N ASP A 25 0.55 28.89 -18.42
CA ASP A 25 1.95 28.49 -18.28
C ASP A 25 2.49 28.65 -16.86
N ALA A 26 2.13 29.73 -16.16
CA ALA A 26 2.53 29.94 -14.77
C ALA A 26 1.91 28.88 -13.87
N ARG A 27 0.65 28.49 -14.12
CA ARG A 27 0.00 27.39 -13.39
C ARG A 27 0.63 26.04 -13.70
N ALA A 28 1.01 25.78 -14.95
CA ALA A 28 1.70 24.55 -15.33
C ALA A 28 3.05 24.40 -14.62
N ARG A 29 3.86 25.47 -14.58
CA ARG A 29 5.15 25.49 -13.87
C ARG A 29 4.98 25.23 -12.37
N LEU A 30 4.05 25.94 -11.71
CA LEU A 30 3.79 25.73 -10.29
C LEU A 30 3.38 24.29 -9.96
N ARG A 31 2.56 23.66 -10.82
CA ARG A 31 2.20 22.23 -10.66
C ARG A 31 3.42 21.33 -10.80
N HIS A 32 4.23 21.56 -11.83
CA HIS A 32 5.45 20.79 -12.06
C HIS A 32 6.42 20.90 -10.87
N ASP A 33 6.65 22.10 -10.37
CA ASP A 33 7.54 22.35 -9.23
C ASP A 33 6.99 21.72 -7.93
N ALA A 34 5.69 21.83 -7.69
CA ALA A 34 5.04 21.21 -6.54
C ALA A 34 5.15 19.68 -6.60
N TYR A 35 4.90 19.09 -7.77
CA TYR A 35 5.05 17.66 -8.00
C TYR A 35 6.50 17.21 -7.77
N GLY A 36 7.48 17.91 -8.33
CA GLY A 36 8.89 17.59 -8.16
C GLY A 36 9.36 17.67 -6.70
N ARG A 37 8.87 18.67 -5.93
CA ARG A 37 9.15 18.74 -4.48
C ARG A 37 8.51 17.58 -3.71
N ALA A 38 7.27 17.25 -4.02
CA ALA A 38 6.57 16.14 -3.37
C ALA A 38 7.25 14.80 -3.66
N LEU A 39 7.68 14.57 -4.91
CA LEU A 39 8.39 13.36 -5.31
C LEU A 39 9.73 13.21 -4.57
N ARG A 40 10.53 14.28 -4.50
CA ARG A 40 11.80 14.26 -3.75
C ARG A 40 11.60 14.01 -2.26
N ALA A 41 10.55 14.59 -1.67
CA ALA A 41 10.21 14.33 -0.27
C ALA A 41 9.81 12.87 -0.07
N TYR A 42 8.95 12.33 -0.93
CA TYR A 42 8.58 10.93 -0.92
C TYR A 42 9.79 10.01 -1.06
N GLU A 43 10.69 10.24 -2.02
CA GLU A 43 11.87 9.39 -2.23
C GLU A 43 12.81 9.38 -1.03
N ARG A 44 12.95 10.50 -0.34
CA ARG A 44 13.78 10.61 0.87
C ARG A 44 13.14 9.89 2.06
N ASP A 45 11.82 10.00 2.21
CA ASP A 45 11.11 9.58 3.42
C ASP A 45 10.40 8.21 3.26
N ALA A 46 10.40 7.64 2.05
CA ALA A 46 9.76 6.37 1.73
C ALA A 46 10.39 5.23 2.52
N ARG A 47 9.60 4.61 3.38
CA ARG A 47 10.00 3.41 4.12
C ARG A 47 9.73 2.16 3.27
N PRO A 48 10.62 1.15 3.33
CA PRO A 48 10.33 -0.14 2.74
C PRO A 48 9.05 -0.75 3.33
N TYR A 49 8.28 -1.42 2.48
CA TYR A 49 7.08 -2.17 2.78
C TYR A 49 7.40 -3.67 2.82
N ASP A 50 7.26 -4.28 3.99
CA ASP A 50 7.58 -5.69 4.20
C ASP A 50 6.46 -6.65 3.75
N GLY A 51 5.30 -6.11 3.36
CA GLY A 51 4.21 -6.90 2.78
C GLY A 51 4.40 -7.17 1.29
N SER A 52 3.58 -8.08 0.76
CA SER A 52 3.49 -8.30 -0.69
C SER A 52 2.62 -7.21 -1.33
N ALA A 53 2.96 -6.79 -2.55
CA ALA A 53 2.21 -5.79 -3.31
C ALA A 53 1.90 -6.27 -4.74
N LEU A 54 0.81 -5.74 -5.31
CA LEU A 54 0.47 -5.88 -6.72
C LEU A 54 0.68 -4.54 -7.41
N LEU A 55 1.51 -4.53 -8.45
CA LEU A 55 1.67 -3.44 -9.38
C LEU A 55 0.84 -3.73 -10.64
N VAL A 56 -0.24 -2.97 -10.81
CA VAL A 56 -1.07 -3.03 -12.02
C VAL A 56 -0.52 -2.03 -13.03
N ARG A 57 -0.10 -2.51 -14.21
CA ARG A 57 0.50 -1.67 -15.25
C ARG A 57 -0.38 -1.64 -16.48
N ALA A 58 -0.50 -0.46 -17.07
CA ALA A 58 -1.05 -0.30 -18.41
C ALA A 58 -0.04 -0.85 -19.44
N SER A 59 -0.53 -1.66 -20.38
CA SER A 59 0.30 -2.24 -21.44
C SER A 59 0.53 -1.27 -22.61
N LEU A 60 -0.39 -0.34 -22.87
CA LEU A 60 -0.17 0.74 -23.83
C LEU A 60 0.66 1.82 -23.15
N ARG A 61 1.90 1.94 -23.61
CA ARG A 61 2.86 2.96 -23.15
C ARG A 61 2.95 4.09 -24.16
N HIS A 62 3.18 5.31 -23.69
CA HIS A 62 3.42 6.42 -24.60
C HIS A 62 4.81 6.29 -25.24
N PRO A 63 4.99 6.70 -26.52
CA PRO A 63 6.30 6.75 -27.15
C PRO A 63 7.29 7.56 -26.30
N GLY A 64 8.45 6.98 -25.98
CA GLY A 64 9.48 7.60 -25.14
C GLY A 64 9.36 7.29 -23.64
N GLU A 65 8.31 6.62 -23.20
CA GLU A 65 8.11 6.26 -21.80
C GLU A 65 8.95 5.04 -21.40
N ARG A 66 10.01 5.28 -20.62
CA ARG A 66 10.85 4.23 -20.03
C ARG A 66 10.47 4.00 -18.57
N ILE A 67 9.59 3.05 -18.34
CA ILE A 67 9.24 2.58 -16.99
C ILE A 67 9.96 1.26 -16.73
N ALA A 68 10.68 1.20 -15.61
CA ALA A 68 11.33 -0.02 -15.12
C ALA A 68 10.28 -1.15 -14.93
N PRO A 69 10.65 -2.43 -15.07
CA PRO A 69 9.68 -3.53 -14.92
C PRO A 69 8.94 -3.53 -13.58
N ASP A 70 9.56 -3.03 -12.51
CA ASP A 70 9.00 -2.92 -11.17
C ASP A 70 8.33 -1.56 -10.89
N GLY A 71 8.20 -0.69 -11.90
CA GLY A 71 7.71 0.67 -11.73
C GLY A 71 8.59 1.55 -10.83
N GLY A 72 9.84 1.14 -10.57
CA GLY A 72 10.73 1.78 -9.59
C GLY A 72 10.43 1.41 -8.13
N LEU A 73 9.51 0.48 -7.88
CA LEU A 73 9.07 0.09 -6.54
C LEU A 73 9.81 -1.13 -5.97
N GLY A 74 10.63 -1.83 -6.76
CA GLY A 74 11.27 -3.08 -6.33
C GLY A 74 12.15 -2.91 -5.10
N ARG A 75 12.84 -1.77 -4.95
CA ARG A 75 13.62 -1.46 -3.75
C ARG A 75 12.77 -1.16 -2.51
N LEU A 76 11.51 -0.77 -2.71
CA LEU A 76 10.59 -0.38 -1.65
C LEU A 76 9.71 -1.54 -1.18
N VAL A 77 9.52 -2.60 -1.96
CA VAL A 77 8.64 -3.73 -1.60
C VAL A 77 9.46 -4.97 -1.31
N ARG A 78 9.64 -5.31 -0.03
CA ARG A 78 10.45 -6.45 0.44
C ARG A 78 9.67 -7.76 0.51
N GLY A 79 8.36 -7.70 0.72
CA GLY A 79 7.51 -8.90 0.81
C GLY A 79 7.14 -9.53 -0.54
N GLY A 80 7.72 -9.04 -1.64
CA GLY A 80 7.45 -9.50 -3.00
C GLY A 80 6.54 -8.55 -3.77
N LEU A 81 6.97 -8.17 -4.97
CA LEU A 81 6.21 -7.34 -5.90
C LEU A 81 5.72 -8.20 -7.06
N HIS A 82 4.41 -8.31 -7.22
CA HIS A 82 3.76 -8.98 -8.35
C HIS A 82 3.33 -7.93 -9.37
N ALA A 83 3.56 -8.18 -10.65
CA ALA A 83 3.11 -7.30 -11.72
C ALA A 83 1.94 -7.93 -12.48
N CYS A 84 0.92 -7.13 -12.79
CA CYS A 84 -0.20 -7.50 -13.66
C CYS A 84 -0.32 -6.47 -14.76
N ASP A 85 -0.18 -6.92 -16.02
CA ASP A 85 -0.30 -6.05 -17.18
C ASP A 85 -1.73 -6.08 -17.71
N VAL A 86 -2.32 -4.89 -17.90
CA VAL A 86 -3.70 -4.72 -18.32
C VAL A 86 -3.73 -3.96 -19.65
N ALA A 87 -4.59 -4.41 -20.56
CA ALA A 87 -4.81 -3.75 -21.84
C ALA A 87 -5.33 -2.31 -21.64
N GLY A 88 -4.73 -1.35 -22.33
CA GLY A 88 -5.12 0.06 -22.26
C GLY A 88 -4.00 0.99 -21.81
N ASP A 89 -4.29 2.29 -21.79
CA ASP A 89 -3.43 3.34 -21.25
C ASP A 89 -3.68 3.53 -19.73
N HIS A 90 -3.04 4.53 -19.13
CA HIS A 90 -3.14 4.83 -17.70
C HIS A 90 -4.59 5.06 -17.20
N LEU A 91 -5.49 5.56 -18.05
CA LEU A 91 -6.91 5.71 -17.72
C LEU A 91 -7.73 4.50 -18.19
N GLY A 92 -7.27 3.82 -19.25
CA GLY A 92 -7.87 2.62 -19.81
C GLY A 92 -7.96 1.47 -18.82
N ILE A 93 -7.02 1.37 -17.88
CA ILE A 93 -7.04 0.34 -16.82
C ILE A 93 -8.27 0.44 -15.90
N LEU A 94 -8.93 1.60 -15.85
CA LEU A 94 -10.11 1.83 -15.00
C LEU A 94 -11.43 1.44 -15.70
N ARG A 95 -11.39 1.06 -16.98
CA ARG A 95 -12.59 0.63 -17.72
C ARG A 95 -13.06 -0.73 -17.23
N ALA A 96 -14.36 -1.01 -17.37
CA ALA A 96 -15.01 -2.20 -16.80
C ALA A 96 -14.28 -3.52 -17.07
N GLN A 97 -13.86 -3.78 -18.33
CA GLN A 97 -13.16 -5.01 -18.70
C GLN A 97 -11.76 -5.10 -18.02
N ALA A 98 -11.03 -3.99 -17.98
CA ALA A 98 -9.72 -3.91 -17.34
C ALA A 98 -9.82 -4.04 -15.81
N ALA A 99 -10.86 -3.46 -15.22
CA ALA A 99 -11.17 -3.59 -13.79
C ALA A 99 -11.48 -5.05 -13.41
N GLN A 100 -12.20 -5.80 -14.25
CA GLN A 100 -12.45 -7.23 -14.01
C GLN A 100 -11.16 -8.06 -14.01
N HIS A 101 -10.25 -7.78 -14.93
CA HIS A 101 -8.93 -8.44 -14.96
C HIS A 101 -8.14 -8.11 -13.69
N THR A 102 -8.11 -6.84 -13.30
CA THR A 102 -7.44 -6.38 -12.07
C THR A 102 -8.03 -7.05 -10.84
N ALA A 103 -9.36 -7.17 -10.74
CA ALA A 103 -10.05 -7.83 -9.64
C ALA A 103 -9.64 -9.30 -9.51
N ARG A 104 -9.55 -10.04 -10.62
CA ARG A 104 -9.08 -11.43 -10.62
C ARG A 104 -7.65 -11.56 -10.10
N ALA A 105 -6.75 -10.68 -10.54
CA ALA A 105 -5.37 -10.67 -10.06
C ALA A 105 -5.27 -10.38 -8.56
N ILE A 106 -6.12 -9.47 -8.05
CA ILE A 106 -6.24 -9.20 -6.61
C ILE A 106 -6.74 -10.45 -5.87
N ASP A 107 -7.80 -11.08 -6.35
CA ASP A 107 -8.36 -12.28 -5.72
C ASP A 107 -7.35 -13.42 -5.65
N GLU A 108 -6.60 -13.67 -6.72
CA GLU A 108 -5.55 -14.70 -6.76
C GLU A 108 -4.47 -14.45 -5.70
N LEU A 109 -4.00 -13.21 -5.57
CA LEU A 109 -3.01 -12.82 -4.57
C LEU A 109 -3.55 -12.94 -3.15
N LEU A 110 -4.79 -12.53 -2.91
CA LEU A 110 -5.43 -12.67 -1.61
C LEU A 110 -5.60 -14.15 -1.22
N HIS A 111 -6.01 -15.00 -2.17
CA HIS A 111 -6.10 -16.44 -1.94
C HIS A 111 -4.73 -17.06 -1.64
N ALA A 112 -3.69 -16.70 -2.39
CA ALA A 112 -2.34 -17.16 -2.13
C ALA A 112 -1.83 -16.70 -0.75
N ALA A 113 -2.08 -15.45 -0.37
CA ALA A 113 -1.70 -14.90 0.92
C ALA A 113 -2.40 -15.60 2.09
N ARG A 114 -3.70 -15.90 1.95
CA ARG A 114 -4.49 -16.67 2.94
C ARG A 114 -3.92 -18.07 3.13
N ARG A 115 -3.67 -18.82 2.05
CA ARG A 115 -3.06 -20.17 2.13
C ARG A 115 -1.72 -20.17 2.86
N ARG A 116 -0.85 -19.19 2.60
CA ARG A 116 0.45 -19.04 3.30
C ARG A 116 0.28 -18.71 4.78
N ARG A 117 -0.76 -17.97 5.16
CA ARG A 117 -1.08 -17.67 6.57
C ARG A 117 -1.58 -18.92 7.30
N ASP A 118 -2.45 -19.69 6.66
CA ASP A 118 -3.05 -20.88 7.26
C ASP A 118 -2.00 -21.99 7.42
N GLY A 119 -1.16 -22.21 6.41
CA GLY A 119 -0.05 -23.17 6.48
C GLY A 119 0.97 -22.85 7.58
N ARG A 120 1.30 -21.57 7.79
CA ARG A 120 2.17 -21.14 8.90
C ARG A 120 1.53 -21.37 10.28
N SER A 121 0.23 -21.12 10.39
CA SER A 121 -0.52 -21.36 11.63
C SER A 121 -0.56 -22.85 12.00
N ALA A 122 -0.79 -23.72 11.01
CA ALA A 122 -0.80 -25.16 11.20
C ALA A 122 0.59 -25.71 11.60
N SER A 123 1.65 -25.26 10.92
CA SER A 123 3.04 -25.62 11.26
C SER A 123 3.41 -25.20 12.69
N ALA A 124 3.07 -23.97 13.10
CA ALA A 124 3.32 -23.49 14.45
C ALA A 124 2.51 -24.25 15.53
N ALA A 125 1.31 -24.73 15.21
CA ALA A 125 0.55 -25.60 16.10
C ALA A 125 1.24 -26.98 16.25
N ALA A 126 1.69 -27.59 15.15
CA ALA A 126 2.38 -28.88 15.17
C ALA A 126 3.68 -28.83 15.98
N SER A 127 4.51 -27.79 15.82
CA SER A 127 5.76 -27.64 16.59
C SER A 127 5.52 -27.48 18.10
N ARG A 128 4.40 -26.86 18.51
CA ARG A 128 4.02 -26.77 19.93
C ARG A 128 3.56 -28.10 20.51
N THR A 129 2.93 -28.95 19.70
CA THR A 129 2.50 -30.30 20.12
C THR A 129 3.71 -31.21 20.33
N VAL A 130 4.70 -31.16 19.43
CA VAL A 130 5.93 -31.97 19.55
C VAL A 130 6.76 -31.54 20.77
N GLY A 131 6.96 -30.24 20.99
CA GLY A 131 7.69 -29.74 22.18
C GLY A 131 6.98 -29.99 23.52
N ARG A 132 5.67 -30.27 23.52
CA ARG A 132 4.93 -30.64 24.74
C ARG A 132 5.08 -32.12 25.08
N ALA A 133 5.23 -33.01 24.09
CA ALA A 133 5.44 -34.43 24.31
C ALA A 133 6.84 -34.71 24.91
N ASP A 134 7.86 -33.98 24.49
CA ASP A 134 9.23 -34.16 25.01
C ASP A 134 9.43 -33.65 26.45
N ARG A 135 8.50 -32.84 26.98
CA ARG A 135 8.61 -32.27 28.34
C ARG A 135 8.18 -33.22 29.46
N TRP A 136 7.52 -34.34 29.15
CA TRP A 136 7.09 -35.32 30.15
C TRP A 136 8.12 -36.43 30.38
N SER A 137 9.04 -36.65 29.43
CA SER A 137 10.11 -37.64 29.57
C SER A 137 11.18 -37.24 30.60
N SER A 138 11.25 -35.95 30.99
CA SER A 138 12.19 -35.44 31.99
C SER A 138 11.69 -35.50 33.44
N LEU A 139 10.45 -35.96 33.67
CA LEU A 139 9.81 -35.98 34.99
C LEU A 139 9.59 -37.39 35.56
N MET A 140 9.99 -38.44 34.85
CA MET A 140 9.93 -39.81 35.37
C MET A 140 11.23 -40.13 36.13
N PRO A 141 11.15 -40.44 37.44
CA PRO A 141 12.33 -40.86 38.20
C PRO A 141 12.89 -42.17 37.63
N ALA A 142 14.22 -42.25 37.54
CA ALA A 142 14.90 -43.44 37.09
C ALA A 142 14.53 -44.66 37.96
N PRO A 143 14.33 -45.85 37.39
CA PRO A 143 14.02 -47.05 38.16
C PRO A 143 15.21 -47.34 39.09
N VAL A 144 14.92 -47.45 40.38
CA VAL A 144 15.91 -47.85 41.39
C VAL A 144 16.23 -49.32 41.13
N ALA A 145 17.48 -49.60 40.75
CA ALA A 145 17.98 -50.96 40.63
C ALA A 145 18.17 -51.56 42.03
N SER A 146 17.58 -52.73 42.24
CA SER A 146 17.66 -53.53 43.47
C SER A 146 19.03 -54.14 43.70
#